data_AF-A0A7C4D063-F1
#
_entry.id   AF-A0A7C4D063-F1
#
_cell.length_a   1.000
_cell.length_b   1.000
_cell.length_c   1.000
_cell.angle_alpha   90.00
_cell.angle_beta   90.00
_cell.angle_gamma   90.00
#
_symmetry.space_group_name_H-M   'P 1'
#
loop_
_entity.id
_entity.type
_entity.pdbx_description
1 polymer ?
#
loop_
_entity_poly.entity_id
_entity_poly.type
_entity_poly.pdbx_seq_one_letter_code
_entity_poly.pdbx_strand_id
1 'polypeptide(L)'
;MCRMLAVWSREPFPIRRWLLDAQPGLLGLSLSGQRGPHRDGLGYAFREPAGRWRLFRFGPGALTQGGIPGPTEAQALLLLAHARKASPEYQTLRGALHAHPFFHDGIFLCHNGTVRDVHRLGEGLGTDSRRVLLWLAQRWRPRTPERLRECLAELLRTVQDYSALNLLLSDGENLYALCAYTRDPDYFTLWVHEGPEYVVVASEPADAARTWYPLENRELLCVSGGASGRVPLP
;
A
#
# COMPACT_ATOMS: atom_id res chain seq x y z
N MET A 1 -6.52 -8.54 -8.20
CA MET A 1 -5.25 -7.93 -7.73
C MET A 1 -5.36 -6.44 -7.91
N CYS A 2 -4.88 -5.68 -6.95
CA CYS A 2 -5.36 -4.35 -6.61
C CYS A 2 -4.49 -3.24 -7.21
N ARG A 3 -4.87 -1.98 -6.96
CA ARG A 3 -4.00 -0.81 -7.17
C ARG A 3 -3.82 -0.06 -5.88
N MET A 4 -2.58 0.34 -5.62
CA MET A 4 -2.19 0.99 -4.38
C MET A 4 -1.32 2.19 -4.68
N LEU A 5 -1.38 3.18 -3.79
CA LEU A 5 -0.59 4.39 -3.85
C LEU A 5 -0.24 4.83 -2.43
N ALA A 6 0.98 5.28 -2.20
CA ALA A 6 1.37 5.93 -0.96
C ALA A 6 2.27 7.12 -1.22
N VAL A 7 2.13 8.15 -0.39
CA VAL A 7 2.85 9.41 -0.49
C VAL A 7 3.41 9.73 0.89
N TRP A 8 4.67 10.14 0.92
CA TRP A 8 5.28 10.82 2.05
C TRP A 8 5.75 12.19 1.57
N SER A 9 5.50 13.25 2.34
CA SER A 9 5.83 14.62 1.95
C SER A 9 6.42 15.41 3.12
N ARG A 10 7.40 16.27 2.81
CA ARG A 10 7.96 17.25 3.77
C ARG A 10 6.95 18.35 4.09
N GLU A 11 6.16 18.72 3.10
CA GLU A 11 5.16 19.80 3.19
C GLU A 11 3.74 19.25 3.04
N PRO A 12 2.74 19.87 3.70
CA PRO A 12 1.35 19.47 3.56
C PRO A 12 0.88 19.52 2.09
N PHE A 13 0.14 18.50 1.67
CA PHE A 13 -0.52 18.48 0.36
C PHE A 13 -1.98 18.06 0.49
N PRO A 14 -2.89 18.54 -0.40
CA PRO A 14 -4.26 18.03 -0.46
C PRO A 14 -4.25 16.59 -0.96
N ILE A 15 -4.85 15.66 -0.22
CA ILE A 15 -4.86 14.23 -0.63
C ILE A 15 -5.53 14.02 -1.98
N ARG A 16 -6.45 14.91 -2.37
CA ARG A 16 -7.06 14.98 -3.71
C ARG A 16 -6.03 14.92 -4.83
N ARG A 17 -4.87 15.57 -4.66
CA ARG A 17 -3.79 15.58 -5.65
C ARG A 17 -3.47 14.18 -6.17
N TRP A 18 -3.39 13.21 -5.27
CA TRP A 18 -2.98 11.84 -5.62
C TRP A 18 -4.16 10.88 -5.75
N LEU A 19 -5.29 11.20 -5.14
CA LEU A 19 -6.50 10.40 -5.28
C LEU A 19 -7.22 10.66 -6.61
N LEU A 20 -7.25 11.91 -7.08
CA LEU A 20 -8.12 12.37 -8.18
C LEU A 20 -7.38 13.15 -9.27
N ASP A 21 -6.55 14.13 -8.92
CA ASP A 21 -6.10 15.14 -9.90
C ASP A 21 -4.90 14.68 -10.74
N ALA A 22 -3.92 14.04 -10.10
CA ALA A 22 -2.79 13.42 -10.78
C ALA A 22 -3.30 12.43 -11.83
N GLN A 23 -2.65 12.40 -13.00
CA GLN A 23 -3.07 11.55 -14.10
C GLN A 23 -2.10 10.37 -14.24
N PRO A 24 -2.49 9.13 -13.90
CA PRO A 24 -3.85 8.70 -13.58
C PRO A 24 -4.29 8.84 -12.10
N GLY A 25 -3.37 8.98 -11.14
CA GLY A 25 -3.71 8.97 -9.71
C GLY A 25 -4.39 7.67 -9.27
N LEU A 26 -4.89 7.58 -8.03
CA LEU A 26 -5.56 6.35 -7.58
C LEU A 26 -6.84 6.06 -8.39
N LEU A 27 -7.64 7.09 -8.70
CA LEU A 27 -8.88 6.93 -9.45
C LEU A 27 -8.63 6.36 -10.84
N GLY A 28 -7.71 6.94 -11.62
CA GLY A 28 -7.38 6.45 -12.95
C GLY A 28 -6.74 5.06 -12.89
N LEU A 29 -5.82 4.81 -11.95
CA LEU A 29 -5.26 3.46 -11.76
C LEU A 29 -6.35 2.42 -11.49
N SER A 30 -7.36 2.79 -10.70
CA SER A 30 -8.51 1.93 -10.44
C SER A 30 -9.37 1.68 -11.68
N LEU A 31 -9.61 2.68 -12.51
CA LEU A 31 -10.55 2.59 -13.63
C LEU A 31 -9.94 1.99 -14.89
N SER A 32 -8.70 2.39 -15.23
CA SER A 32 -8.03 2.06 -16.49
C SER A 32 -6.63 1.46 -16.33
N GLY A 33 -6.09 1.37 -15.11
CA GLY A 33 -4.83 0.67 -14.86
C GLY A 33 -4.91 -0.81 -15.23
N GLN A 34 -3.76 -1.48 -15.32
CA GLN A 34 -3.72 -2.86 -15.83
C GLN A 34 -4.64 -3.78 -15.03
N ARG A 35 -5.30 -4.70 -15.77
CA ARG A 35 -6.30 -5.64 -15.27
C ARG A 35 -7.41 -4.93 -14.47
N GLY A 36 -7.71 -3.66 -14.75
CA GLY A 36 -8.84 -2.92 -14.20
C GLY A 36 -10.20 -3.44 -14.73
N PRO A 37 -11.31 -2.88 -14.23
CA PRO A 37 -11.37 -1.94 -13.12
C PRO A 37 -11.17 -2.64 -11.76
N HIS A 38 -10.78 -1.86 -10.75
CA HIS A 38 -10.48 -2.31 -9.37
C HIS A 38 -11.51 -1.75 -8.37
N ARG A 39 -12.72 -2.32 -8.32
CA ARG A 39 -13.90 -1.70 -7.69
C ARG A 39 -14.57 -2.51 -6.57
N ASP A 40 -13.89 -3.54 -6.07
CA ASP A 40 -14.41 -4.42 -5.00
C ASP A 40 -14.27 -3.80 -3.59
N GLY A 41 -13.68 -2.62 -3.50
CA GLY A 41 -13.52 -1.84 -2.29
C GLY A 41 -12.55 -0.69 -2.52
N LEU A 42 -12.61 0.30 -1.63
CA LEU A 42 -11.74 1.47 -1.65
C LEU A 42 -11.39 1.82 -0.22
N GLY A 43 -10.16 2.22 0.03
CA GLY A 43 -9.84 2.92 1.26
C GLY A 43 -8.57 3.73 1.17
N TYR A 44 -8.44 4.65 2.12
CA TYR A 44 -7.27 5.46 2.28
C TYR A 44 -7.11 5.87 3.75
N ALA A 45 -5.87 6.04 4.16
CA ALA A 45 -5.49 6.60 5.43
C ALA A 45 -4.50 7.74 5.20
N PHE A 46 -4.62 8.80 5.97
CA PHE A 46 -3.67 9.91 5.88
C PHE A 46 -3.36 10.50 7.25
N ARG A 47 -2.14 11.03 7.38
CA ARG A 47 -1.68 11.78 8.55
C ARG A 47 -1.81 13.26 8.27
N GLU A 48 -2.66 13.94 9.04
CA GLU A 48 -2.78 15.39 9.01
C GLU A 48 -1.46 16.05 9.47
N PRO A 49 -1.18 17.32 9.09
CA PRO A 49 0.00 18.05 9.59
C PRO A 49 0.08 18.13 11.11
N ALA A 50 -1.08 18.12 11.79
CA ALA A 50 -1.19 18.07 13.25
C ALA A 50 -0.83 16.70 13.86
N GLY A 51 -0.44 15.72 13.04
CA GLY A 51 0.00 14.38 13.46
C GLY A 51 -1.10 13.33 13.61
N ARG A 52 -2.37 13.73 13.50
CA ARG A 52 -3.51 12.80 13.64
C ARG A 52 -3.72 12.00 12.36
N TRP A 53 -3.90 10.69 12.49
CA TRP A 53 -4.31 9.81 11.41
C TRP A 53 -5.83 9.74 11.26
N ARG A 54 -6.30 9.69 10.00
CA ARG A 54 -7.67 9.33 9.65
C ARG A 54 -7.67 8.16 8.70
N LEU A 55 -8.63 7.25 8.86
CA LEU A 55 -8.79 6.06 8.03
C LEU A 55 -10.23 5.99 7.50
N PHE A 56 -10.36 5.88 6.19
CA PHE A 56 -11.62 5.74 5.49
C PHE A 56 -11.60 4.44 4.66
N ARG A 57 -12.66 3.66 4.77
CA ARG A 57 -12.84 2.42 4.01
C ARG A 57 -14.28 2.31 3.55
N PHE A 58 -14.44 1.88 2.32
CA PHE A 58 -15.71 1.81 1.63
C PHE A 58 -15.86 0.46 0.92
N GLY A 59 -17.10 -0.01 0.84
CA GLY A 59 -17.44 -1.25 0.15
C GLY A 59 -17.37 -1.14 -1.38
N PRO A 60 -17.76 -2.22 -2.08
CA PRO A 60 -17.86 -2.21 -3.54
C PRO A 60 -18.69 -1.04 -4.06
N GLY A 61 -18.30 -0.50 -5.22
CA GLY A 61 -19.03 0.58 -5.90
C GLY A 61 -18.81 1.99 -5.35
N ALA A 62 -18.10 2.16 -4.23
CA ALA A 62 -17.80 3.48 -3.67
C ALA A 62 -16.90 4.33 -4.58
N LEU A 63 -15.97 3.69 -5.30
CA LEU A 63 -15.21 4.34 -6.36
C LEU A 63 -16.05 4.35 -7.64
N THR A 64 -16.35 5.55 -8.14
CA THR A 64 -17.14 5.78 -9.35
C THR A 64 -16.36 6.67 -10.32
N GLN A 65 -16.84 6.78 -11.56
CA GLN A 65 -16.30 7.76 -12.52
C GLN A 65 -16.36 9.20 -11.98
N GLY A 66 -17.31 9.49 -11.09
CA GLY A 66 -17.48 10.80 -10.47
C GLY A 66 -16.52 11.09 -9.31
N GLY A 67 -15.69 10.13 -8.88
CA GLY A 67 -14.64 10.37 -7.90
C GLY A 67 -14.54 9.35 -6.76
N ILE A 68 -13.86 9.80 -5.70
CA ILE A 68 -13.58 9.06 -4.46
C ILE A 68 -14.29 9.78 -3.31
N PRO A 69 -15.08 9.07 -2.48
CA PRO A 69 -15.83 9.67 -1.37
C PRO A 69 -14.93 10.07 -0.19
N GLY A 70 -15.45 10.99 0.63
CA GLY A 70 -14.83 11.48 1.86
C GLY A 70 -14.06 12.80 1.67
N PRO A 71 -13.25 13.21 2.66
CA PRO A 71 -12.69 14.57 2.71
C PRO A 71 -11.43 14.70 1.84
N THR A 72 -11.57 14.62 0.52
CA THR A 72 -10.43 14.65 -0.41
C THR A 72 -9.63 15.95 -0.36
N GLU A 73 -10.22 17.06 0.07
CA GLU A 73 -9.53 18.35 0.24
C GLU A 73 -8.63 18.42 1.48
N ALA A 74 -8.64 17.38 2.34
CA ALA A 74 -7.83 17.36 3.55
C ALA A 74 -6.33 17.41 3.24
N GLN A 75 -5.60 18.17 4.06
CA GLN A 75 -4.16 18.26 3.98
C GLN A 75 -3.51 17.07 4.70
N ALA A 76 -2.42 16.56 4.12
CA ALA A 76 -1.68 15.43 4.68
C ALA A 76 -0.17 15.59 4.50
N LEU A 77 0.59 14.93 5.36
CA LEU A 77 2.02 14.66 5.19
C LEU A 77 2.29 13.22 4.73
N LEU A 78 1.33 12.32 5.00
CA LEU A 78 1.38 10.91 4.61
C LEU A 78 0.02 10.48 4.09
N LEU A 79 0.01 9.69 3.02
CA LEU A 79 -1.19 9.07 2.46
C LEU A 79 -0.86 7.62 2.11
N LEU A 80 -1.75 6.69 2.49
CA LEU A 80 -1.79 5.33 1.96
C LEU A 80 -3.19 5.13 1.37
N ALA A 81 -3.29 4.64 0.15
CA ALA A 81 -4.55 4.45 -0.54
C ALA A 81 -4.58 3.17 -1.37
N HIS A 82 -5.77 2.60 -1.52
CA HIS A 82 -5.96 1.28 -2.13
C HIS A 82 -7.31 1.15 -2.82
N ALA A 83 -7.28 0.74 -4.07
CA ALA A 83 -8.42 0.30 -4.85
C ALA A 83 -8.40 -1.22 -4.97
N ARG A 84 -9.35 -1.89 -4.31
CA ARG A 84 -9.37 -3.33 -4.15
C ARG A 84 -9.97 -4.02 -5.36
N LYS A 85 -9.33 -5.11 -5.78
CA LYS A 85 -9.90 -6.13 -6.66
C LYS A 85 -9.64 -7.49 -6.04
N ALA A 86 -10.69 -8.06 -5.45
CA ALA A 86 -10.61 -9.29 -4.68
C ALA A 86 -10.07 -10.43 -5.54
N SER A 87 -9.16 -11.23 -4.98
CA SER A 87 -8.74 -12.47 -5.63
C SER A 87 -9.91 -13.48 -5.65
N PRO A 88 -9.91 -14.47 -6.54
CA PRO A 88 -10.96 -15.48 -6.63
C PRO A 88 -11.34 -16.10 -5.28
N GLU A 89 -10.34 -16.39 -4.45
CA GLU A 89 -10.48 -17.03 -3.13
C GLU A 89 -11.22 -16.15 -2.11
N TYR A 90 -11.21 -14.83 -2.30
CA TYR A 90 -11.82 -13.85 -1.40
C TYR A 90 -13.00 -13.08 -2.03
N GLN A 91 -13.59 -13.61 -3.11
CA GLN A 91 -14.73 -12.97 -3.77
C GLN A 91 -15.95 -12.85 -2.86
N THR A 92 -16.18 -13.78 -1.95
CA THR A 92 -17.33 -13.70 -1.01
C THR A 92 -17.12 -12.65 0.09
N LEU A 93 -15.86 -12.26 0.35
CA LEU A 93 -15.51 -11.24 1.33
C LEU A 93 -15.70 -9.84 0.75
N ARG A 94 -16.95 -9.39 0.73
CA ARG A 94 -17.38 -8.06 0.29
C ARG A 94 -17.54 -7.12 1.49
N GLY A 95 -17.33 -5.82 1.26
CA GLY A 95 -17.59 -4.76 2.24
C GLY A 95 -16.34 -4.01 2.72
N ALA A 96 -16.58 -2.87 3.36
CA ALA A 96 -15.55 -1.92 3.77
C ALA A 96 -14.51 -2.51 4.74
N LEU A 97 -14.90 -3.48 5.56
CA LEU A 97 -14.01 -4.14 6.52
C LEU A 97 -12.86 -4.91 5.86
N HIS A 98 -12.99 -5.25 4.58
CA HIS A 98 -11.98 -5.95 3.79
C HIS A 98 -11.21 -5.04 2.83
N ALA A 99 -11.54 -3.75 2.80
CA ALA A 99 -10.77 -2.75 2.06
C ALA A 99 -9.54 -2.32 2.87
N HIS A 100 -8.40 -2.21 2.21
CA HIS A 100 -7.18 -1.60 2.76
C HIS A 100 -7.32 -0.06 2.79
N PRO A 101 -6.48 0.67 3.55
CA PRO A 101 -5.47 0.18 4.48
C PRO A 101 -6.06 -0.55 5.69
N PHE A 102 -5.39 -1.61 6.14
CA PHE A 102 -5.64 -2.19 7.45
C PHE A 102 -4.83 -1.46 8.52
N PHE A 103 -5.36 -1.39 9.74
CA PHE A 103 -4.71 -0.77 10.88
C PHE A 103 -4.69 -1.71 12.08
N HIS A 104 -3.53 -1.89 12.69
CA HIS A 104 -3.37 -2.62 13.95
C HIS A 104 -2.08 -2.20 14.65
N ASP A 105 -2.15 -1.91 15.94
CA ASP A 105 -0.96 -1.61 16.79
C ASP A 105 -0.03 -0.53 16.18
N GLY A 106 -0.64 0.57 15.71
CA GLY A 106 0.11 1.69 15.11
C GLY A 106 0.54 1.47 13.65
N ILE A 107 0.40 0.26 13.10
CA ILE A 107 0.78 -0.03 11.73
C ILE A 107 -0.40 0.17 10.78
N PHE A 108 -0.19 0.92 9.71
CA PHE A 108 -1.05 0.94 8.52
C PHE A 108 -0.47 0.04 7.42
N LEU A 109 -1.31 -0.75 6.74
CA LEU A 109 -0.87 -1.68 5.71
C LEU A 109 -1.84 -1.74 4.51
N CYS A 110 -1.29 -1.50 3.32
CA CYS A 110 -1.87 -1.86 2.03
C CYS A 110 -1.12 -3.07 1.47
N HIS A 111 -1.85 -4.04 0.90
CA HIS A 111 -1.25 -5.22 0.26
C HIS A 111 -1.84 -5.45 -1.14
N ASN A 112 -0.97 -5.70 -2.11
CA ASN A 112 -1.33 -6.17 -3.44
C ASN A 112 -0.60 -7.48 -3.73
N GLY A 113 -1.37 -8.56 -3.70
CA GLY A 113 -0.79 -9.88 -3.64
C GLY A 113 -1.79 -10.87 -3.08
N THR A 114 -1.44 -12.15 -3.20
CA THR A 114 -2.16 -13.26 -2.59
C THR A 114 -1.11 -14.16 -1.98
N VAL A 115 -1.23 -14.45 -0.68
CA VAL A 115 -0.38 -15.41 0.04
C VAL A 115 -1.24 -16.64 0.38
N ARG A 116 -1.05 -17.74 -0.35
CA ARG A 116 -1.88 -18.94 -0.23
C ARG A 116 -1.45 -19.81 0.95
N ASP A 117 -0.16 -19.84 1.25
CA ASP A 117 0.40 -20.56 2.39
C ASP A 117 0.53 -19.68 3.65
N VAL A 118 -0.34 -18.67 3.80
CA VAL A 118 -0.34 -17.75 4.95
C VAL A 118 -0.54 -18.44 6.31
N HIS A 119 -0.99 -19.70 6.32
CA HIS A 119 -1.01 -20.55 7.51
C HIS A 119 0.36 -20.74 8.15
N ARG A 120 1.45 -20.65 7.37
CA ARG A 120 2.83 -20.71 7.85
C ARG A 120 3.21 -19.54 8.78
N LEU A 121 2.43 -18.46 8.78
CA LEU A 121 2.60 -17.35 9.72
C LEU A 121 1.99 -17.64 11.11
N GLY A 122 1.46 -18.85 11.33
CA GLY A 122 0.77 -19.27 12.54
C GLY A 122 -0.73 -19.01 12.47
N GLU A 123 -1.54 -19.81 13.17
CA GLU A 123 -3.02 -19.81 13.10
C GLU A 123 -3.64 -18.41 13.28
N GLY A 124 -4.70 -18.12 12.52
CA GLY A 124 -5.39 -16.84 12.59
C GLY A 124 -6.52 -16.65 11.59
N LEU A 125 -7.46 -15.77 11.94
CA LEU A 125 -8.65 -15.47 11.13
C LEU A 125 -8.44 -14.26 10.20
N GLY A 126 -9.20 -14.23 9.11
CA GLY A 126 -9.23 -13.12 8.15
C GLY A 126 -8.48 -13.40 6.86
N THR A 127 -8.32 -12.37 6.03
CA THR A 127 -7.58 -12.47 4.77
C THR A 127 -6.08 -12.65 5.03
N ASP A 128 -5.38 -13.17 4.04
CA ASP A 128 -3.92 -13.23 4.00
C ASP A 128 -3.26 -11.90 4.42
N SER A 129 -3.75 -10.79 3.88
CA SER A 129 -3.29 -9.43 4.15
C SER A 129 -3.43 -9.06 5.64
N ARG A 130 -4.52 -9.46 6.28
CA ARG A 130 -4.75 -9.22 7.72
C ARG A 130 -3.79 -10.06 8.56
N ARG A 131 -3.54 -11.31 8.15
CA ARG A 131 -2.61 -12.19 8.85
C ARG A 131 -1.17 -11.68 8.74
N VAL A 132 -0.75 -11.17 7.58
CA VAL A 132 0.55 -10.49 7.41
C VAL A 132 0.67 -9.29 8.34
N LEU A 133 -0.36 -8.43 8.44
CA LEU A 133 -0.37 -7.29 9.37
C LEU A 133 -0.19 -7.74 10.83
N LEU A 134 -0.98 -8.72 11.28
CA LEU A 134 -0.90 -9.21 12.67
C LEU A 134 0.46 -9.84 12.98
N TRP A 135 1.02 -10.58 12.02
CA TRP A 135 2.35 -11.17 12.14
C TRP A 135 3.45 -10.09 12.29
N LEU A 136 3.39 -9.03 11.46
CA LEU A 136 4.30 -7.87 11.56
C LEU A 136 4.10 -7.10 12.87
N ALA A 137 2.86 -6.96 13.33
CA ALA A 137 2.55 -6.26 14.58
C ALA A 137 3.23 -6.90 15.79
N GLN A 138 3.29 -8.24 15.82
CA GLN A 138 3.92 -8.99 16.88
C GLN A 138 5.46 -8.91 16.84
N ARG A 139 6.06 -8.86 15.66
CA ARG A 139 7.52 -9.06 15.49
C ARG A 139 8.34 -7.81 15.24
N TRP A 140 7.76 -6.79 14.61
CA TRP A 140 8.46 -5.54 14.30
C TRP A 140 8.48 -4.62 15.53
N ARG A 141 9.12 -5.10 16.61
CA ARG A 141 9.34 -4.39 17.86
C ARG A 141 10.84 -4.46 18.21
N PRO A 142 11.53 -3.34 18.46
CA PRO A 142 11.04 -1.96 18.33
C PRO A 142 10.69 -1.60 16.87
N ARG A 143 9.91 -0.52 16.68
CA ARG A 143 9.49 -0.02 15.35
C ARG A 143 10.63 0.75 14.67
N THR A 144 11.66 0.03 14.24
CA THR A 144 12.81 0.61 13.50
C THR A 144 12.89 0.05 12.08
N PRO A 145 13.47 0.78 11.11
CA PRO A 145 13.68 0.27 9.75
C PRO A 145 14.49 -1.03 9.70
N GLU A 146 15.51 -1.16 10.55
CA GLU A 146 16.37 -2.35 10.61
C GLU A 146 15.57 -3.57 11.05
N ARG A 147 14.74 -3.41 12.08
CA ARG A 147 13.88 -4.49 12.56
C ARG A 147 12.80 -4.84 11.55
N LEU A 148 12.25 -3.85 10.83
CA LEU A 148 11.30 -4.11 9.75
C LEU A 148 11.96 -4.97 8.66
N ARG A 149 13.18 -4.61 8.25
CA ARG A 149 13.95 -5.34 7.24
C ARG A 149 14.15 -6.81 7.64
N GLU A 150 14.52 -7.07 8.89
CA GLU A 150 14.63 -8.43 9.43
C GLU A 150 13.30 -9.19 9.37
N CYS A 151 12.20 -8.55 9.81
CA CYS A 151 10.88 -9.15 9.76
C CYS A 151 10.44 -9.46 8.32
N LEU A 152 10.68 -8.55 7.37
CA LEU A 152 10.31 -8.79 5.97
C LEU A 152 11.17 -9.88 5.33
N ALA A 153 12.46 -9.96 5.67
CA ALA A 153 13.32 -11.07 5.25
C ALA A 153 12.89 -12.42 5.84
N GLU A 154 12.40 -12.46 7.09
CA GLU A 154 11.81 -13.65 7.69
C GLU A 154 10.47 -14.01 7.02
N LEU A 155 9.62 -13.02 6.75
CA LEU A 155 8.36 -13.21 6.04
C LEU A 155 8.58 -13.88 4.68
N LEU A 156 9.49 -13.33 3.86
CA LEU A 156 9.82 -13.84 2.52
C LEU A 156 10.41 -15.26 2.52
N ARG A 157 11.08 -15.67 3.60
CA ARG A 157 11.56 -17.06 3.76
C ARG A 157 10.48 -18.02 4.22
N THR A 158 9.53 -17.51 5.01
CA THR A 158 8.49 -18.31 5.66
C THR A 158 7.37 -18.66 4.69
N VAL A 159 6.85 -17.67 3.96
CA VAL A 159 5.81 -17.90 2.94
C VAL A 159 6.46 -18.04 1.57
N GLN A 160 6.08 -19.10 0.85
CA GLN A 160 6.68 -19.50 -0.42
C GLN A 160 5.64 -19.61 -1.54
N ASP A 161 4.35 -19.82 -1.20
CA ASP A 161 3.24 -19.79 -2.16
C ASP A 161 2.52 -18.44 -2.10
N TYR A 162 3.08 -17.46 -2.79
CA TYR A 162 2.46 -16.15 -2.98
C TYR A 162 2.63 -15.68 -4.42
N SER A 163 1.69 -14.88 -4.94
CA SER A 163 1.87 -14.21 -6.24
C SER A 163 2.76 -12.97 -6.12
N ALA A 164 2.45 -12.14 -5.13
CA ALA A 164 3.19 -10.96 -4.72
C ALA A 164 2.96 -10.70 -3.23
N LEU A 165 3.90 -9.98 -2.64
CA LEU A 165 3.92 -9.45 -1.28
C LEU A 165 4.23 -7.96 -1.36
N ASN A 166 3.55 -7.26 -2.26
CA ASN A 166 3.72 -5.82 -2.35
C ASN A 166 3.00 -5.16 -1.19
N LEU A 167 3.77 -4.51 -0.31
CA LEU A 167 3.25 -3.86 0.88
C LEU A 167 3.56 -2.37 0.82
N LEU A 168 2.56 -1.53 1.12
CA LEU A 168 2.80 -0.14 1.52
C LEU A 168 2.46 -0.02 3.00
N LEU A 169 3.42 0.42 3.81
CA LEU A 169 3.36 0.39 5.26
C LEU A 169 3.63 1.77 5.83
N SER A 170 3.04 2.05 7.01
CA SER A 170 3.49 3.13 7.88
C SER A 170 3.45 2.68 9.32
N ASP A 171 4.45 3.09 10.10
CA ASP A 171 4.50 2.96 11.57
C ASP A 171 3.81 4.15 12.28
N GLY A 172 3.20 5.06 11.52
CA GLY A 172 2.60 6.30 12.00
C GLY A 172 3.39 7.55 11.63
N GLU A 173 4.67 7.43 11.28
CA GLU A 173 5.56 8.58 10.97
C GLU A 173 6.34 8.40 9.66
N ASN A 174 6.69 7.16 9.33
CA ASN A 174 7.51 6.82 8.17
C ASN A 174 6.67 6.08 7.13
N LEU A 175 7.16 6.07 5.88
CA LEU A 175 6.60 5.28 4.79
C LEU A 175 7.58 4.18 4.41
N TYR A 176 7.07 2.95 4.22
CA TYR A 176 7.85 1.84 3.70
C TYR A 176 7.11 1.17 2.55
N ALA A 177 7.86 0.70 1.55
CA ALA A 177 7.30 -0.09 0.45
C ALA A 177 8.14 -1.33 0.20
N LEU A 178 7.53 -2.51 0.29
CA LEU A 178 8.12 -3.77 -0.16
C LEU A 178 7.63 -4.07 -1.57
N CYS A 179 8.54 -4.27 -2.51
CA CYS A 179 8.27 -4.83 -3.83
C CYS A 179 8.74 -6.28 -3.85
N ALA A 180 7.83 -7.25 -3.92
CA ALA A 180 8.21 -8.67 -3.95
C ALA A 180 7.17 -9.49 -4.70
N TYR A 181 7.59 -10.26 -5.69
CA TYR A 181 6.71 -11.10 -6.51
C TYR A 181 7.42 -12.36 -7.02
N THR A 182 6.64 -13.37 -7.38
CA THR A 182 7.12 -14.65 -7.94
C THR A 182 6.70 -14.85 -9.40
N ARG A 183 5.85 -13.97 -9.92
CA ARG A 183 5.22 -14.04 -11.25
C ARG A 183 4.75 -12.66 -11.68
N ASP A 184 4.39 -12.54 -12.96
CA ASP A 184 3.78 -11.33 -13.54
C ASP A 184 4.54 -10.01 -13.19
N PRO A 185 5.85 -9.88 -13.49
CA PRO A 185 6.66 -8.70 -13.16
C PRO A 185 6.05 -7.39 -13.71
N ASP A 186 5.52 -7.41 -14.93
CA ASP A 186 4.87 -6.26 -15.57
C ASP A 186 3.67 -5.73 -14.77
N TYR A 187 3.06 -6.58 -13.95
CA TYR A 187 1.86 -6.29 -13.18
C TYR A 187 2.16 -5.95 -11.71
N PHE A 188 3.16 -6.60 -11.11
CA PHE A 188 3.49 -6.47 -9.69
C PHE A 188 4.72 -5.61 -9.41
N THR A 189 5.43 -5.10 -10.41
CA THR A 189 6.48 -4.10 -10.13
C THR A 189 5.84 -2.86 -9.50
N LEU A 190 6.33 -2.45 -8.34
CA LEU A 190 6.00 -1.15 -7.76
C LEU A 190 6.89 -0.08 -8.40
N TRP A 191 6.34 1.12 -8.55
CA TRP A 191 7.02 2.26 -9.14
C TRP A 191 7.14 3.37 -8.11
N VAL A 192 8.28 4.05 -8.11
CA VAL A 192 8.57 5.15 -7.20
C VAL A 192 8.98 6.41 -7.95
N HIS A 193 8.47 7.55 -7.49
CA HIS A 193 8.99 8.87 -7.80
C HIS A 193 9.60 9.47 -6.53
N GLU A 194 10.89 9.82 -6.59
CA GLU A 194 11.62 10.46 -5.51
C GLU A 194 11.90 11.91 -5.90
N GLY A 195 11.20 12.85 -5.27
CA GLY A 195 11.40 14.28 -5.44
C GLY A 195 11.93 14.93 -4.15
N PRO A 196 12.38 16.20 -4.23
CA PRO A 196 12.90 16.92 -3.06
C PRO A 196 11.83 17.17 -1.99
N GLU A 197 10.57 17.34 -2.40
CA GLU A 197 9.45 17.65 -1.50
C GLU A 197 8.72 16.40 -1.00
N TYR A 198 8.67 15.36 -1.82
CA TYR A 198 7.89 14.16 -1.52
C TYR A 198 8.41 12.93 -2.27
N VAL A 199 8.04 11.77 -1.73
CA VAL A 199 8.24 10.46 -2.33
C VAL A 199 6.88 9.81 -2.54
N VAL A 200 6.65 9.26 -3.73
CA VAL A 200 5.41 8.54 -4.05
C VAL A 200 5.74 7.15 -4.55
N VAL A 201 5.04 6.15 -4.02
CA VAL A 201 5.10 4.77 -4.48
C VAL A 201 3.73 4.35 -4.96
N ALA A 202 3.64 3.70 -6.11
CA ALA A 202 2.37 3.24 -6.67
C ALA A 202 2.54 1.91 -7.42
N SER A 203 1.41 1.25 -7.69
CA SER A 203 1.40 0.00 -8.47
C SER A 203 1.77 0.20 -9.95
N GLU A 204 1.57 1.41 -10.47
CA GLU A 204 1.99 1.86 -11.80
C GLU A 204 2.30 3.37 -11.67
N PRO A 205 3.05 4.00 -12.60
CA PRO A 205 3.25 5.44 -12.61
C PRO A 205 1.93 6.21 -12.45
N ALA A 206 1.79 6.94 -11.34
CA ALA A 206 0.52 7.57 -10.95
C ALA A 206 0.40 9.04 -11.38
N ASP A 207 1.44 9.59 -12.00
CA ASP A 207 1.48 10.95 -12.54
C ASP A 207 2.37 10.97 -13.78
N ALA A 208 1.77 11.15 -14.95
CA ALA A 208 2.47 11.19 -16.25
C ALA A 208 3.38 12.41 -16.40
N ALA A 209 3.21 13.46 -15.59
CA ALA A 209 4.10 14.62 -15.60
C ALA A 209 5.44 14.37 -14.88
N ARG A 210 5.70 13.14 -14.42
CA ARG A 210 6.85 12.78 -13.59
C ARG A 210 7.58 11.58 -14.13
N THR A 211 8.87 11.53 -13.82
CA THR A 211 9.68 10.34 -14.02
C THR A 211 9.48 9.39 -12.85
N TRP A 212 9.22 8.13 -13.16
CA TRP A 212 9.06 7.04 -12.21
C TRP A 212 10.10 5.97 -12.49
N TYR A 213 10.58 5.33 -11.43
CA TYR A 213 11.54 4.26 -11.51
C TYR A 213 10.93 3.00 -10.91
N PRO A 214 11.13 1.81 -11.51
CA PRO A 214 10.71 0.58 -10.89
C PRO A 214 11.50 0.33 -9.60
N LEU A 215 10.87 -0.31 -8.63
CA LEU A 215 11.55 -0.99 -7.53
C LEU A 215 11.93 -2.39 -7.99
N GLU A 216 13.11 -2.84 -7.60
CA GLU A 216 13.58 -4.18 -7.91
C GLU A 216 12.76 -5.25 -7.17
N ASN A 217 12.73 -6.47 -7.71
CA ASN A 217 12.09 -7.56 -7.00
C ASN A 217 12.85 -7.86 -5.70
N ARG A 218 12.12 -8.00 -4.59
CA ARG A 218 12.64 -8.12 -3.22
C ARG A 218 13.39 -6.87 -2.76
N GLU A 219 12.91 -5.69 -3.12
CA GLU A 219 13.45 -4.43 -2.64
C GLU A 219 12.53 -3.79 -1.59
N LEU A 220 13.14 -3.26 -0.53
CA LEU A 220 12.49 -2.44 0.48
C LEU A 220 12.91 -0.98 0.30
N LEU A 221 11.94 -0.12 0.02
CA LEU A 221 12.08 1.33 0.14
C LEU A 221 11.69 1.77 1.56
N CYS A 222 12.54 2.57 2.20
CA CYS A 222 12.29 3.25 3.47
C CYS A 222 12.32 4.75 3.24
N VAL A 223 11.29 5.48 3.68
CA VAL A 223 11.23 6.95 3.64
C VAL A 223 11.02 7.48 5.05
N SER A 224 12.00 8.21 5.56
CA SER A 224 12.03 8.76 6.91
C SER A 224 12.76 10.10 6.93
N GLY A 225 12.21 11.10 7.63
CA GLY A 225 12.88 12.39 7.84
C GLY A 225 13.24 13.15 6.55
N GLY A 226 12.59 12.85 5.42
CA GLY A 226 12.91 13.44 4.11
C GLY A 226 14.05 12.80 3.35
N ALA A 227 14.56 11.68 3.85
CA ALA A 227 15.48 10.80 3.13
C ALA A 227 14.75 9.52 2.73
N SER A 228 15.11 9.00 1.56
CA SER A 228 14.70 7.69 1.08
C SER A 228 15.93 6.80 0.92
N GLY A 229 15.77 5.53 1.28
CA GLY A 229 16.80 4.51 1.13
C GLY A 229 16.18 3.23 0.59
N ARG A 230 16.88 2.57 -0.33
CA ARG A 230 16.46 1.30 -0.91
C ARG A 230 17.40 0.19 -0.49
N VAL A 231 16.85 -0.93 -0.05
CA VAL A 231 17.63 -2.05 0.48
C VAL A 231 17.10 -3.35 -0.12
N PRO A 232 17.97 -4.17 -0.76
CA PRO A 232 17.57 -5.49 -1.20
C PRO A 232 17.32 -6.43 -0.01
N LEU A 233 16.35 -7.32 -0.18
CA LEU A 233 16.00 -8.40 0.73
C LEU A 233 16.38 -9.76 0.11
N PRO A 234 16.63 -10.79 0.95
CA PRO A 234 17.02 -12.12 0.48
C PRO A 234 15.93 -12.82 -0.32
#